data_AF-A0A7W0LHJ8-F1
#
_entry.id   AF-A0A7W0LHJ8-F1
#
_cell.length_a   1.000
_cell.length_b   1.000
_cell.length_c   1.000
_cell.angle_alpha   90.00
_cell.angle_beta   90.00
_cell.angle_gamma   90.00
#
_symmetry.space_group_name_H-M   'P 1'
#
loop_
_entity.id
_entity.type
_entity.pdbx_description
1 polymer ?
#
loop_
_entity_poly.entity_id
_entity_poly.type
_entity_poly.pdbx_seq_one_letter_code
_entity_poly.pdbx_strand_id
1 'polypeptide(L)' 'LFTPFTQGDSSTTRKYGGTGLGLVIAKRYAELIAADLSYETVVGVGTTFTLAVPEHLPLADVDVEPAAPAEAGPTARL' A
#
# COMPACT_ATOMS: atom_id res chain seq x y z
N LEU A 1 -12.33 4.77 5.16
CA LEU A 1 -11.17 4.64 4.23
C LEU A 1 -10.30 3.43 4.53
N PHE A 2 -10.14 3.03 5.79
CA PHE A 2 -9.22 1.96 6.20
C PHE A 2 -9.86 0.60 6.51
N THR A 3 -11.10 0.40 6.08
CA THR A 3 -11.84 -0.85 6.28
C THR A 3 -11.49 -1.85 5.18
N PRO A 4 -11.29 -3.14 5.51
CA PRO A 4 -11.10 -4.20 4.52
C PRO A 4 -12.21 -4.16 3.46
N PHE A 5 -11.82 -4.26 2.20
CA PHE A 5 -12.77 -4.23 1.11
C PHE A 5 -13.68 -5.47 1.16
N THR A 6 -14.99 -5.25 1.24
CA THR A 6 -15.99 -6.30 1.06
C THR A 6 -16.50 -6.21 -0.38
N GLN A 7 -16.32 -7.27 -1.16
CA GLN A 7 -16.70 -7.29 -2.57
C GLN A 7 -18.23 -7.18 -2.70
N GLY A 8 -18.72 -5.97 -2.96
CA GLY A 8 -20.15 -5.64 -3.02
C GLY A 8 -20.46 -4.16 -2.76
N ASP A 9 -19.57 -3.43 -2.09
CA ASP A 9 -19.79 -1.99 -1.83
C ASP A 9 -19.41 -1.15 -3.07
N SER A 10 -20.43 -0.67 -3.79
CA SER A 10 -20.31 -0.05 -5.11
C SER A 10 -20.36 1.48 -5.09
N SER A 11 -20.41 2.09 -3.90
CA SER A 11 -20.77 3.50 -3.72
C SER A 11 -19.62 4.48 -4.08
N THR A 12 -18.37 4.16 -3.75
CA THR A 12 -17.21 5.06 -4.00
C THR A 12 -16.33 4.65 -5.18
N THR A 13 -16.32 3.36 -5.53
CA THR A 13 -15.50 2.75 -6.61
C THR A 13 -15.82 3.35 -7.99
N ARG A 14 -17.10 3.72 -8.22
CA ARG A 14 -17.58 4.25 -9.52
C ARG A 14 -17.25 5.72 -9.78
N LYS A 15 -17.02 6.54 -8.74
CA LYS A 15 -16.80 7.99 -8.91
C LYS A 15 -15.36 8.36 -9.24
N TYR A 16 -14.38 7.51 -8.87
CA TYR A 16 -12.94 7.77 -9.04
C TYR A 16 -12.16 6.60 -9.67
N GLY A 17 -12.84 5.55 -10.15
CA GLY A 17 -12.21 4.52 -10.99
C GLY A 17 -11.17 3.64 -10.30
N GLY A 18 -11.39 3.22 -9.05
CA GLY A 18 -10.47 2.35 -8.32
C GLY A 18 -11.19 1.38 -7.40
N THR A 19 -10.65 0.18 -7.22
CA THR A 19 -11.21 -0.91 -6.39
C THR A 19 -11.27 -0.61 -4.89
N GLY A 20 -10.86 0.58 -4.45
CA GLY A 20 -10.77 0.94 -3.01
C GLY A 20 -9.70 0.18 -2.23
N LEU A 21 -8.94 -0.72 -2.89
CA LEU A 21 -7.94 -1.57 -2.22
C LEU A 21 -6.65 -0.82 -1.87
N GLY A 22 -6.28 0.22 -2.62
CA GLY A 22 -4.96 0.85 -2.49
C GLY A 22 -4.64 1.34 -1.07
N LEU A 23 -5.58 2.04 -0.42
CA LEU A 23 -5.39 2.56 0.94
C LEU A 23 -5.46 1.47 2.02
N VAL A 24 -6.23 0.40 1.76
CA VAL A 24 -6.29 -0.76 2.65
C VAL A 24 -4.96 -1.51 2.64
N ILE A 25 -4.39 -1.72 1.44
CA ILE A 25 -3.07 -2.34 1.27
C ILE A 25 -1.99 -1.46 1.91
N ALA A 26 -2.00 -0.15 1.63
CA ALA A 26 -1.04 0.79 2.21
C ALA A 26 -1.06 0.78 3.74
N LYS A 27 -2.25 0.79 4.36
CA LYS A 27 -2.36 0.71 5.83
C LYS A 27 -1.83 -0.61 6.37
N ARG A 28 -2.15 -1.72 5.71
CA ARG A 28 -1.67 -3.04 6.13
C ARG A 28 -0.14 -3.13 6.07
N TYR A 29 0.48 -2.56 5.05
CA TYR A 29 1.94 -2.46 4.99
C TYR A 29 2.51 -1.55 6.06
N ALA A 30 1.89 -0.39 6.32
CA ALA A 30 2.31 0.51 7.41
C ALA A 30 2.29 -0.21 8.75
N GLU A 31 1.21 -0.94 9.08
CA GLU A 31 1.09 -1.75 10.29
C GLU A 31 2.17 -2.83 10.40
N LEU A 32 2.50 -3.51 9.28
CA LEU A 32 3.55 -4.53 9.24
C LEU A 32 4.95 -3.97 9.56
N ILE A 33 5.23 -2.73 9.17
CA ILE A 33 6.49 -2.04 9.49
C ILE A 33 6.39 -1.21 10.77
N ALA A 34 5.35 -1.41 11.60
CA ALA A 34 5.09 -0.62 12.80
C ALA A 34 5.05 0.91 12.55
N ALA A 35 4.68 1.32 11.34
CA ALA A 35 4.47 2.71 10.94
C ALA A 35 2.99 3.11 11.10
N ASP A 36 2.76 4.41 11.25
CA ASP A 36 1.42 5.00 11.29
C ASP A 36 1.07 5.68 9.97
N LEU A 37 -0.13 5.40 9.45
CA LEU A 37 -0.66 6.02 8.23
C LEU A 37 -1.90 6.84 8.55
N SER A 38 -1.79 8.16 8.41
CA SER A 38 -2.85 9.13 8.68
C SER A 38 -3.20 9.96 7.44
N TYR A 39 -4.33 10.68 7.47
CA TYR A 39 -4.75 11.54 6.38
C TYR A 39 -5.54 12.76 6.89
N GLU A 40 -5.41 13.85 6.17
CA GLU A 40 -6.17 15.09 6.36
C GLU A 40 -6.80 15.49 5.03
N THR A 41 -8.06 15.94 5.06
CA THR A 41 -8.80 16.29 3.84
C THR A 41 -9.53 17.61 4.00
N VAL A 42 -9.48 18.43 2.96
CA VAL A 42 -10.24 19.68 2.85
C VAL A 42 -11.03 19.64 1.56
N VAL A 43 -12.36 19.69 1.68
CA VAL A 43 -13.29 19.62 0.55
C VAL A 43 -12.98 20.74 -0.45
N GLY A 44 -12.82 20.38 -1.72
CA GLY A 44 -12.51 21.33 -2.79
C GLY A 44 -11.04 21.75 -2.88
N VAL A 45 -10.18 21.31 -1.95
CA VAL A 45 -8.74 21.60 -1.96
C VAL A 45 -7.94 20.33 -2.24
N GLY A 46 -8.21 19.25 -1.50
CA GLY A 46 -7.49 18.00 -1.67
C GLY A 46 -7.38 17.17 -0.38
N THR A 47 -6.57 16.12 -0.45
CA THR A 47 -6.28 15.23 0.68
C THR A 47 -4.78 15.02 0.77
N THR A 48 -4.22 15.14 1.97
CA THR A 48 -2.83 14.84 2.30
C THR A 48 -2.78 13.55 3.09
N PHE A 49 -1.90 12.62 2.70
CA PHE A 49 -1.64 11.39 3.42
C PHE A 49 -0.23 11.47 4.04
N THR A 50 -0.11 11.06 5.29
CA THR A 50 1.15 11.12 6.05
C THR A 50 1.50 9.73 6.56
N LEU A 51 2.70 9.25 6.23
CA LEU A 51 3.26 8.01 6.73
C LEU A 51 4.37 8.34 7.73
N ALA A 52 4.17 8.01 9.01
CA ALA A 52 5.16 8.17 10.06
C ALA A 52 5.84 6.83 10.33
N VAL A 53 7.12 6.71 9.96
CA VAL A 53 7.92 5.49 10.14
C VAL A 53 8.79 5.64 11.39
N PRO A 54 8.80 4.68 12.32
CA PRO A 54 9.67 4.73 13.47
C PRO A 54 11.15 4.61 13.05
N GLU A 55 12.02 5.33 13.74
CA GLU A 55 13.47 5.30 13.48
C GLU A 55 14.06 3.89 13.65
N HIS A 56 13.53 3.14 14.61
CA HIS A 56 13.90 1.76 14.87
C HIS A 56 12.72 0.86 14.52
N LEU A 57 12.86 0.11 13.44
CA LEU A 57 11.89 -0.92 13.09
C LEU A 57 12.12 -2.13 14.00
N PRO A 58 11.07 -2.70 14.61
CA PRO A 58 11.15 -4.03 15.18
C PRO A 58 11.20 -5.03 14.01
N LEU A 59 12.34 -5.09 13.32
CA LEU A 59 12.63 -6.20 12.43
C LEU A 59 12.82 -7.41 13.35
N ALA A 60 11.73 -8.13 13.64
CA ALA A 60 11.87 -9.57 13.85
C ALA A 60 12.61 -10.08 12.63
N ASP A 61 13.66 -10.88 12.81
CA ASP A 61 14.51 -11.41 11.74
C ASP A 61 13.65 -11.97 10.61
N VAL A 62 13.30 -11.13 9.65
CA VAL A 62 12.65 -11.56 8.43
C VAL A 62 13.81 -12.11 7.65
N ASP A 63 13.87 -13.43 7.55
CA ASP A 63 14.79 -14.12 6.66
C ASP A 63 14.37 -13.70 5.23
N VAL A 64 14.82 -12.53 4.82
CA VAL A 64 14.70 -12.05 3.45
C VAL A 64 15.75 -12.85 2.72
N GLU A 65 15.38 -14.09 2.36
CA GLU A 65 16.17 -14.87 1.42
C GLU A 65 16.39 -13.95 0.22
N PRO A 66 17.66 -13.59 -0.09
CA PRO A 66 17.94 -12.58 -1.09
C PRO A 66 17.29 -13.05 -2.38
N ALA A 67 16.30 -12.28 -2.85
CA ALA A 67 15.62 -12.56 -4.09
C ALA A 67 16.71 -12.75 -5.14
N ALA A 68 16.85 -13.99 -5.63
CA ALA A 68 17.82 -14.33 -6.65
C ALA A 68 17.71 -13.28 -7.77
N PRO A 69 18.84 -12.78 -8.30
CA PRO A 69 18.80 -11.78 -9.35
C PRO A 69 17.90 -12.30 -10.45
N ALA A 70 16.83 -11.56 -10.75
CA ALA A 70 15.84 -11.92 -11.76
C ALA A 70 16.59 -12.30 -13.03
N GLU A 71 16.60 -13.59 -13.37
CA GLU A 71 17.24 -14.04 -14.60
C GLU A 71 16.54 -13.33 -15.75
N ALA A 72 17.31 -12.50 -16.46
CA ALA A 72 16.87 -11.84 -17.66
C ALA A 72 16.43 -12.93 -18.66
N GLY A 73 15.11 -13.07 -18.84
CA GLY A 73 14.55 -13.98 -19.82
C GLY A 73 15.19 -13.77 -21.19
N PRO A 74 15.30 -14.83 -22.01
CA PRO A 74 16.05 -14.77 -23.25
C PRO A 74 15.48 -13.67 -24.15
N THR A 75 16.33 -12.71 -24.50
CA THR A 75 16.03 -11.73 -25.55
C THR A 75 15.81 -12.51 -26.84
N ALA A 76 14.56 -12.57 -27.30
CA ALA A 76 14.22 -13.15 -28.58
C ALA A 76 15.01 -12.42 -29.68
N ARG A 77 15.92 -13.13 -30.36
CA ARG A 77 16.50 -12.70 -31.63
C ARG A 77 15.66 -13.27 -32.77
N LEU A 78 15.44 -12.38 -33.74
CA LEU A 78 14.77 -12.53 -35.03
C LEU A 78 15.13 -13.82 -35.78
#